data_AF-A0A392QQN9-F1
#
_entry.id   AF-A0A392QQN9-F1
#
_cell.length_a   1.000
_cell.length_b   1.000
_cell.length_c   1.000
_cell.angle_alpha   90.00
_cell.angle_beta   90.00
_cell.angle_gamma   90.00
#
_symmetry.space_group_name_H-M   'P 1'
#
loop_
_entity.id
_entity.type
_entity.pdbx_description
1 polymer ?
#
loop_
_entity_poly.entity_id
_entity_poly.type
_entity_poly.pdbx_seq_one_letter_code
_entity_poly.pdbx_strand_id
1 'polypeptide(L)'
;MPIPDFDDLNRRAWERCNHLIHSWIINSVSEQIAQTLVFHENCIDVWLDLQERFSKVDRIRIANLRTSINNLKQGSKSVLDYFTEMKMLWEELNSHRPIPSCTCAHQCRCAAMRDARTFRLEDQ
;
A
#
# COMPACT_ATOMS: atom_id res chain seq x y z
N MET A 1 16.81 5.76 5.90
CA MET A 1 18.06 6.44 5.53
C MET A 1 18.50 7.21 6.75
N PRO A 2 19.53 6.77 7.48
CA PRO A 2 19.94 7.45 8.71
C PRO A 2 20.47 8.85 8.35
N ILE A 3 20.13 9.82 9.19
CA ILE A 3 20.67 11.18 9.09
C ILE A 3 22.16 11.09 9.45
N PRO A 4 23.09 11.48 8.56
CA PRO A 4 24.52 11.45 8.84
C PRO A 4 24.88 12.39 9.99
N ASP A 5 25.94 12.07 10.73
CA ASP A 5 26.48 12.97 11.75
C ASP A 5 26.95 14.29 11.14
N PHE A 6 27.05 15.34 11.94
CA PHE A 6 27.47 16.68 11.51
C PHE A 6 28.87 16.67 10.89
N ASP A 7 29.77 15.82 11.39
CA ASP A 7 31.15 15.71 10.92
C ASP A 7 31.32 14.73 9.73
N ASP A 8 30.23 14.11 9.24
CA ASP A 8 30.30 13.22 8.09
C ASP A 8 30.63 14.01 6.81
N LEU A 9 31.70 13.61 6.12
CA LEU A 9 32.11 14.19 4.84
C LEU A 9 31.00 14.11 3.77
N ASN A 10 30.09 13.14 3.87
CA ASN A 10 28.97 12.95 2.97
C ASN A 10 27.72 13.77 3.35
N ARG A 11 27.71 14.48 4.48
CA ARG A 11 26.55 15.25 4.98
C ARG A 11 25.97 16.19 3.91
N ARG A 12 26.83 16.94 3.23
CA ARG A 12 26.42 17.88 2.17
C ARG A 12 25.82 17.20 0.94
N ALA A 13 26.28 15.99 0.61
CA ALA A 13 25.71 15.23 -0.50
C ALA A 13 24.35 14.65 -0.10
N TRP A 14 24.25 14.16 1.14
CA TRP A 14 23.00 13.67 1.71
C TRP A 14 21.92 14.76 1.77
N GLU A 15 22.24 15.96 2.25
CA GLU A 15 21.30 17.09 2.32
C GLU A 15 20.78 17.50 0.94
N ARG A 16 21.65 17.49 -0.08
CA ARG A 16 21.25 17.73 -1.47
C ARG A 16 20.26 16.68 -1.97
N CYS A 17 20.54 15.40 -1.74
CA CYS A 17 19.61 14.32 -2.08
C CYS A 17 18.29 14.44 -1.31
N ASN A 18 18.34 14.77 -0.02
CA ASN A 18 17.16 14.99 0.82
C ASN A 18 16.25 16.07 0.23
N HIS A 19 16.80 17.25 -0.09
CA HIS A 19 16.03 18.35 -0.69
C HIS A 19 15.49 18.01 -2.08
N LEU A 20 16.27 17.29 -2.90
CA LEU A 20 15.85 16.90 -4.24
C LEU A 20 14.64 15.95 -4.18
N ILE A 21 14.72 14.91 -3.36
CA ILE A 21 13.63 13.94 -3.16
C ILE A 21 12.41 14.64 -2.56
N HIS A 22 12.62 15.53 -1.58
CA HIS A 22 11.54 16.31 -0.98
C HIS A 22 10.78 17.14 -2.03
N SER A 23 11.51 17.83 -2.90
CA SER A 23 10.92 18.58 -4.02
C SER A 23 10.16 17.67 -4.99
N TRP A 24 10.71 16.50 -5.34
CA TRP A 24 10.01 15.56 -6.20
C TRP A 24 8.69 15.08 -5.60
N ILE A 25 8.68 14.76 -4.30
CA ILE A 25 7.46 14.31 -3.61
C ILE A 25 6.42 15.42 -3.61
N ILE A 26 6.77 16.64 -3.20
CA ILE A 26 5.85 17.79 -3.17
C ILE A 26 5.24 18.05 -4.56
N ASN A 27 6.05 17.97 -5.62
CA ASN A 27 5.58 18.18 -6.99
C ASN A 27 4.81 17.00 -7.58
N SER A 28 4.79 15.83 -6.93
CA SER A 28 4.08 14.63 -7.40
C SER A 28 2.72 14.41 -6.73
N VAL A 29 2.38 15.21 -5.72
CA VAL A 29 1.12 15.09 -4.97
C VAL A 29 0.18 16.25 -5.28
N SER A 30 -1.09 16.14 -4.91
CA SER A 30 -2.02 17.27 -5.05
C SER A 30 -1.61 18.43 -4.15
N GLU A 31 -2.00 19.65 -4.54
CA GLU A 31 -1.67 20.87 -3.80
C GLU A 31 -2.06 20.80 -2.32
N GLN A 32 -3.23 20.23 -2.02
CA GLN A 32 -3.69 20.08 -0.63
C GLN A 32 -2.78 19.16 0.19
N ILE A 33 -2.25 18.10 -0.41
CA ILE A 33 -1.32 17.18 0.25
C ILE A 33 0.03 17.89 0.41
N ALA A 34 0.53 18.53 -0.65
CA ALA A 34 1.78 19.27 -0.65
C ALA A 34 1.87 20.28 0.50
N GLN A 35 0.81 21.08 0.73
CA GLN A 35 0.74 22.06 1.81
C GLN A 35 0.96 21.45 3.20
N THR A 36 0.55 20.20 3.43
CA THR A 36 0.79 19.51 4.71
C THR A 36 2.22 18.98 4.86
N LEU A 37 2.96 18.86 3.75
CA LEU A 37 4.30 18.29 3.72
C LEU A 37 5.40 19.35 3.85
N VAL A 38 5.14 20.60 3.43
CA VAL A 38 6.14 21.71 3.40
C VAL A 38 6.85 21.94 4.75
N PHE A 39 6.21 21.58 5.86
CA PHE A 39 6.75 21.77 7.22
C PHE A 39 7.73 20.68 7.67
N HIS A 40 7.91 19.61 6.90
CA HIS A 40 8.86 18.54 7.24
C HIS A 40 10.28 18.91 6.80
N GLU A 41 11.26 18.69 7.68
CA GLU A 41 12.66 19.00 7.40
C GLU A 41 13.34 17.92 6.53
N ASN A 42 12.88 16.67 6.64
CA ASN A 42 13.47 15.54 5.94
C ASN A 42 12.47 14.84 5.01
N CYS A 43 12.96 14.38 3.87
CA CYS A 43 12.17 13.61 2.91
C CYS A 43 11.70 12.27 3.48
N ILE A 44 12.41 11.73 4.47
CA ILE A 44 12.02 10.49 5.16
C ILE A 44 10.77 10.69 6.01
N ASP A 45 10.65 11.85 6.67
CA ASP A 45 9.49 12.16 7.50
C ASP A 45 8.27 12.40 6.63
N VAL A 46 8.44 13.12 5.51
CA VAL A 46 7.42 13.22 4.46
C VAL A 46 6.97 11.85 3.96
N TRP A 47 7.91 10.96 3.65
CA TRP A 47 7.58 9.63 3.18
C TRP A 47 6.80 8.82 4.22
N LEU A 48 7.20 8.89 5.49
CA LEU A 48 6.53 8.20 6.59
C LEU A 48 5.13 8.76 6.86
N ASP A 49 4.93 10.07 6.81
CA ASP A 49 3.62 10.70 6.96
C ASP A 49 2.67 10.28 5.83
N LEU A 50 3.13 10.34 4.58
CA LEU A 50 2.39 9.84 3.43
C LEU A 50 2.06 8.35 3.57
N GLN A 51 3.05 7.55 3.98
CA GLN A 51 2.85 6.13 4.23
C GLN A 51 1.81 5.92 5.33
N GLU A 52 1.87 6.60 6.46
CA GLU A 52 0.88 6.42 7.53
C GLU A 52 -0.55 6.78 7.08
N ARG A 53 -0.69 7.93 6.40
CA ARG A 53 -1.99 8.45 5.96
C ARG A 53 -2.61 7.59 4.87
N PHE A 54 -1.80 7.17 3.90
CA PHE A 54 -2.30 6.54 2.68
C PHE A 54 -2.04 5.02 2.61
N SER A 55 -1.19 4.43 3.45
CA SER A 55 -1.10 2.95 3.54
C SER A 55 -2.37 2.35 4.18
N LYS A 56 -3.04 3.08 5.08
CA LYS A 56 -4.32 2.67 5.67
C LYS A 56 -5.45 2.62 4.63
N VAL A 57 -5.28 3.23 3.46
CA VAL A 57 -6.23 3.16 2.34
C VAL A 57 -6.47 1.70 1.95
N ASP A 58 -5.55 0.77 2.18
CA ASP A 58 -5.83 -0.66 1.98
C ASP A 58 -7.05 -1.14 2.79
N ARG A 59 -7.22 -0.71 4.05
CA ARG A 59 -8.38 -1.14 4.87
C ARG A 59 -9.69 -0.54 4.38
N ILE A 60 -9.68 0.74 4.03
CA ILE A 60 -10.86 1.43 3.47
C ILE A 60 -11.19 0.87 2.09
N ARG A 61 -10.18 0.63 1.23
CA ARG A 61 -10.33 0.02 -0.08
C ARG A 61 -10.87 -1.40 0.03
N ILE A 62 -10.34 -2.22 0.93
CA ILE A 62 -10.88 -3.56 1.24
C ILE A 62 -12.35 -3.48 1.67
N ALA A 63 -12.72 -2.54 2.55
CA ALA A 63 -14.10 -2.37 2.99
C ALA A 63 -15.03 -1.93 1.83
N ASN A 64 -14.56 -1.02 0.97
CA ASN A 64 -15.27 -0.59 -0.22
C ASN A 64 -15.43 -1.74 -1.22
N LEU A 65 -14.38 -2.51 -1.50
CA LEU A 65 -14.41 -3.69 -2.37
C LEU A 65 -15.39 -4.73 -1.85
N ARG A 66 -15.38 -5.04 -0.54
CA ARG A 66 -16.36 -5.93 0.10
C ARG A 66 -17.79 -5.42 -0.09
N THR A 67 -18.00 -4.12 0.10
CA THR A 67 -19.31 -3.49 -0.09
C THR A 67 -19.75 -3.55 -1.56
N SER A 68 -18.86 -3.28 -2.51
CA SER A 68 -19.12 -3.40 -3.94
C SER A 68 -19.48 -4.82 -4.34
N ILE A 69 -18.75 -5.82 -3.85
CA ILE A 69 -19.03 -7.25 -4.08
C ILE A 69 -20.40 -7.62 -3.51
N ASN A 70 -20.68 -7.26 -2.25
CA ASN A 70 -21.97 -7.56 -1.60
C ASN A 70 -23.17 -6.90 -2.30
N ASN A 71 -22.97 -5.72 -2.87
CA ASN A 71 -24.01 -4.99 -3.59
C ASN A 71 -24.06 -5.32 -5.08
N LEU A 72 -23.14 -6.14 -5.60
CA LEU A 72 -23.08 -6.48 -7.02
C LEU A 72 -24.28 -7.35 -7.40
N LYS A 73 -25.13 -6.82 -8.27
CA LYS A 73 -26.29 -7.52 -8.84
C LYS A 73 -26.16 -7.56 -10.35
N GLN A 74 -26.59 -8.65 -10.97
CA GLN A 74 -26.59 -8.78 -12.43
C GLN A 74 -27.43 -7.67 -13.09
N GLY A 75 -28.64 -7.42 -12.57
CA GLY A 75 -29.52 -6.37 -13.11
C GLY A 75 -29.81 -6.60 -14.59
N SER A 76 -29.53 -5.60 -15.41
CA SER A 76 -29.66 -5.65 -16.88
C SER A 76 -28.39 -6.12 -17.60
N LYS A 77 -27.31 -6.43 -16.89
CA LYS A 77 -26.03 -6.87 -17.49
C LYS A 77 -26.15 -8.29 -18.05
N SER A 78 -25.40 -8.57 -19.12
CA SER A 78 -25.24 -9.95 -19.58
C SER A 78 -24.54 -10.79 -18.50
N VAL A 79 -24.73 -12.12 -18.56
CA VAL A 79 -24.06 -13.04 -17.63
C VAL A 79 -22.53 -12.88 -17.71
N LEU A 80 -22.00 -12.69 -18.93
CA LEU A 80 -20.57 -12.51 -19.16
C LEU A 80 -20.04 -11.22 -18.52
N ASP A 81 -20.75 -10.10 -18.70
CA ASP A 81 -20.33 -8.81 -18.15
C ASP A 81 -20.38 -8.82 -16.63
N TYR A 82 -21.46 -9.36 -16.06
CA TYR A 82 -21.59 -9.52 -14.62
C TYR A 82 -20.46 -10.38 -14.03
N PHE A 83 -20.18 -11.53 -14.64
CA PHE A 83 -19.13 -12.42 -14.14
C PHE A 83 -17.74 -11.78 -14.26
N THR A 84 -17.48 -11.04 -15.34
CA THR A 84 -16.22 -10.34 -15.54
C THR A 84 -16.00 -9.27 -14.46
N GLU A 85 -17.03 -8.46 -14.17
CA GLU A 85 -16.96 -7.44 -13.10
C GLU A 85 -16.80 -8.06 -11.71
N MET A 86 -17.55 -9.13 -11.43
CA MET A 86 -17.39 -9.89 -10.18
C MET A 86 -15.95 -10.37 -10.03
N LYS A 87 -15.38 -10.96 -11.08
CA LYS A 87 -14.01 -11.47 -11.07
C LYS A 87 -12.98 -10.36 -10.86
N MET A 88 -13.13 -9.21 -11.53
CA MET A 88 -12.24 -8.06 -11.34
C MET A 88 -12.23 -7.56 -9.90
N LEU A 89 -13.41 -7.42 -9.27
CA LEU A 89 -13.52 -6.98 -7.88
C LEU A 89 -12.86 -7.96 -6.91
N TRP A 90 -13.02 -9.27 -7.16
CA TRP A 90 -12.38 -10.32 -6.36
C TRP A 90 -10.86 -10.37 -6.53
N GLU A 91 -10.36 -10.23 -7.75
CA GLU A 91 -8.92 -10.18 -8.03
C GLU A 91 -8.27 -8.96 -7.34
N GLU A 92 -8.92 -7.80 -7.40
CA GLU A 92 -8.44 -6.61 -6.69
C GLU A 92 -8.43 -6.83 -5.18
N LEU A 93 -9.51 -7.36 -4.59
CA LEU A 93 -9.59 -7.65 -3.16
C LEU A 93 -8.49 -8.63 -2.70
N ASN A 94 -8.19 -9.63 -3.54
CA ASN A 94 -7.14 -10.62 -3.28
C ASN A 94 -5.73 -10.01 -3.35
N SER A 95 -5.52 -8.97 -4.16
CA SER A 95 -4.24 -8.25 -4.22
C SER A 95 -3.88 -7.57 -2.88
N HIS A 96 -4.89 -7.13 -2.11
CA HIS A 96 -4.72 -6.51 -0.79
C HIS A 96 -4.58 -7.52 0.36
N ARG A 97 -4.61 -8.84 0.09
CA ARG A 97 -4.40 -9.92 1.08
C ARG A 97 -3.16 -10.76 0.73
N PRO A 98 -1.95 -10.18 0.80
CA PRO A 98 -0.73 -10.95 0.58
C PRO A 98 -0.62 -12.05 1.64
N ILE A 99 -0.26 -13.26 1.23
CA ILE A 99 0.09 -14.31 2.20
C ILE A 99 1.33 -13.81 2.95
N PRO A 100 1.33 -13.78 4.29
CA PRO A 100 2.50 -13.39 5.05
C PRO A 100 3.70 -14.26 4.62
N SER A 101 4.81 -13.62 4.26
CA SER A 101 6.05 -14.32 3.96
C SER A 101 6.80 -14.59 5.27
N CYS A 102 7.27 -15.83 5.46
CA CYS A 102 8.23 -16.13 6.53
C CYS A 102 9.66 -15.95 5.99
N THR A 103 10.57 -15.49 6.84
CA THR A 103 12.03 -15.50 6.60
C THR A 103 12.67 -16.89 6.76
N CYS A 104 11.86 -17.91 7.02
CA CYS A 104 12.25 -19.30 7.15
C CYS A 104 12.94 -19.80 5.85
N ALA A 105 14.09 -20.45 5.96
CA ALA A 105 14.80 -21.06 4.82
C ALA A 105 13.96 -22.16 4.09
N HIS A 106 12.98 -22.72 4.80
CA HIS A 106 12.03 -23.69 4.27
C HIS A 106 10.60 -23.23 4.53
N GLN A 107 9.67 -23.75 3.72
CA GLN A 107 8.25 -23.45 3.85
C GLN A 107 7.77 -23.66 5.29
N CYS A 108 7.34 -22.57 5.93
CA CYS A 108 6.90 -22.61 7.32
C CYS A 108 5.65 -23.48 7.46
N ARG A 109 5.71 -24.47 8.37
CA ARG A 109 4.61 -25.42 8.65
C ARG A 109 3.85 -25.10 9.92
N CYS A 110 4.05 -23.92 10.52
CA CYS A 110 3.30 -23.53 11.70
C CYS A 110 1.81 -23.40 11.35
N ALA A 111 0.94 -23.63 12.34
CA ALA A 111 -0.51 -23.58 12.15
C ALA A 111 -0.94 -22.26 11.51
N ALA A 112 -0.45 -21.12 12.01
CA ALA A 112 -0.76 -19.80 11.47
C ALA A 112 -0.46 -19.65 9.95
N MET A 113 0.67 -20.16 9.47
CA MET A 113 1.05 -20.08 8.05
C MET A 113 0.30 -21.08 7.16
N ARG A 114 -0.14 -22.21 7.74
CA ARG A 114 -1.02 -23.16 7.06
C ARG A 114 -2.42 -22.57 6.93
N ASP A 115 -2.97 -22.06 8.03
CA ASP A 115 -4.31 -21.48 8.09
C ASP A 115 -4.41 -20.25 7.18
N ALA A 116 -3.40 -19.37 7.17
CA ALA A 116 -3.34 -18.23 6.25
C ALA A 116 -3.34 -18.63 4.76
N ARG A 117 -2.81 -19.81 4.41
CA ARG A 117 -2.88 -20.35 3.03
C ARG A 117 -4.24 -20.97 2.74
N THR A 118 -4.80 -21.72 3.70
CA THR A 118 -6.10 -22.37 3.56
C THR A 118 -7.22 -21.35 3.41
N PHE A 119 -7.28 -20.32 4.28
CA PHE A 119 -8.29 -19.26 4.20
C PHE A 119 -8.29 -18.53 2.84
N ARG A 120 -7.14 -18.45 2.17
CA ARG A 120 -7.05 -17.85 0.83
C ARG A 120 -7.62 -18.75 -0.26
N LEU A 121 -7.55 -20.06 -0.10
CA LEU A 121 -8.09 -21.04 -1.05
C LEU A 121 -9.60 -21.23 -0.85
N GLU A 122 -10.12 -21.02 0.36
CA GLU A 122 -11.56 -21.13 0.67
C GLU A 122 -12.36 -19.90 0.20
N ASP A 123 -11.74 -18.72 0.14
CA ASP A 123 -12.33 -17.48 -0.38
C ASP A 123 -12.24 -17.37 -1.93
N GLN A 124 -11.73 -18.39 -2.64
CA GLN A 124 -11.62 -18.46 -4.11
C GLN A 124 -12.69 -19.35 -4.73
#